data_AF-A0A8S9L9D6-F1
#
_entry.id   AF-A0A8S9L9D6-F1
#
_cell.length_a   1.000
_cell.length_b   1.000
_cell.length_c   1.000
_cell.angle_alpha   90.00
_cell.angle_beta   90.00
_cell.angle_gamma   90.00
#
_symmetry.space_group_name_H-M   'P 1'
#
loop_
_entity.id
_entity.type
_entity.pdbx_description
1 polymer ?
#
loop_
_entity_poly.entity_id
_entity_poly.type
_entity_poly.pdbx_seq_one_letter_code
_entity_poly.pdbx_strand_id
1 'polypeptide(L)'
;METLDGVKTVEARFFEAEYDRLQQRGSLVMINKCLTFEVMEMHKYSSFYELLKAESPEKVFPGTNTAEEGMQMFKKWCDVDQEKKNNSVVAIHLSKSVSQPCVALSHILSGLSYAGVQSLLGLSHTIGSIPHALPPPRSVLLSSFMLPYKPKIKGCRLSHGARALSKHVDRSSDGFWGVLSGSDSDKNRLAMDVINSFIGQCCWMNIHIVPPHGEVFEIRVVQGYGARWSRDGTKFIGFLEPYSKDGHSMAWKH
;
A
#
# COMPACT_ATOMS: atom_id res chain seq x y z
N MET A 1 -19.15 -0.69 -7.22
CA MET A 1 -19.84 -1.52 -8.22
C MET A 1 -19.95 -2.91 -7.63
N GLU A 2 -21.13 -3.26 -7.14
CA GLU A 2 -21.41 -4.53 -6.46
C GLU A 2 -21.60 -5.63 -7.51
N THR A 3 -20.49 -6.22 -7.96
CA THR A 3 -20.51 -7.41 -8.83
C THR A 3 -20.25 -8.69 -8.03
N LEU A 4 -20.30 -8.61 -6.70
CA LEU A 4 -19.81 -9.67 -5.80
C LEU A 4 -20.71 -10.93 -5.82
N ASP A 5 -22.01 -10.77 -6.08
CA ASP A 5 -22.98 -11.86 -5.94
C ASP A 5 -23.45 -12.46 -7.27
N GLY A 6 -22.85 -12.05 -8.40
CA GLY A 6 -23.23 -12.53 -9.74
C GLY A 6 -24.60 -12.03 -10.24
N VAL A 7 -25.30 -11.19 -9.46
CA VAL A 7 -26.59 -10.60 -9.82
C VAL A 7 -26.44 -9.58 -10.94
N LYS A 8 -25.43 -8.71 -10.84
CA LYS A 8 -25.09 -7.75 -11.90
C LYS A 8 -24.43 -8.48 -13.08
N THR A 9 -25.22 -8.68 -14.13
CA THR A 9 -24.81 -9.39 -15.36
C THR A 9 -24.82 -8.49 -16.59
N VAL A 10 -25.42 -7.30 -16.48
CA VAL A 10 -25.48 -6.32 -17.56
C VAL A 10 -24.77 -5.05 -17.13
N GLU A 11 -23.82 -4.60 -17.95
CA GLU A 11 -23.20 -3.31 -17.81
C GLU A 11 -23.75 -2.32 -18.84
N ALA A 12 -24.44 -1.30 -18.35
CA ALA A 12 -25.00 -0.26 -19.19
C ALA A 12 -24.01 0.91 -19.32
N ARG A 13 -23.78 1.33 -20.57
CA ARG A 13 -22.89 2.45 -20.93
C ARG A 13 -23.49 3.27 -22.06
N PHE A 14 -23.06 4.51 -22.21
CA PHE A 14 -23.23 5.20 -23.49
C PHE A 14 -22.40 4.47 -24.55
N PHE A 15 -22.91 4.39 -25.77
CA PHE A 15 -22.14 3.79 -26.85
C PHE A 15 -20.99 4.72 -27.27
N GLU A 16 -19.79 4.18 -27.28
CA GLU A 16 -18.57 4.79 -27.80
C GLU A 16 -17.98 3.87 -28.88
N ALA A 17 -17.35 4.44 -29.91
CA ALA A 17 -16.81 3.67 -31.04
C ALA A 17 -15.75 2.63 -30.61
N GLU A 18 -15.09 2.82 -29.47
CA GLU A 18 -14.12 1.87 -28.92
C GLU A 18 -14.76 0.51 -28.55
N TYR A 19 -16.05 0.49 -28.25
CA TYR A 19 -16.78 -0.75 -27.95
C TYR A 19 -17.02 -1.63 -29.18
N ASP A 20 -16.76 -1.15 -30.40
CA ASP A 20 -16.81 -2.01 -31.58
C ASP A 20 -15.84 -3.19 -31.49
N ARG A 21 -14.74 -3.03 -30.73
CA ARG A 21 -13.79 -4.12 -30.44
C ARG A 21 -14.32 -5.17 -29.47
N LEU A 22 -15.35 -4.83 -28.69
CA LEU A 22 -15.97 -5.73 -27.71
C LEU A 22 -17.16 -6.52 -28.27
N GLN A 23 -17.58 -6.25 -29.51
CA GLN A 23 -18.71 -6.95 -30.14
C GLN A 23 -18.44 -8.44 -30.34
N GLN A 24 -17.16 -8.86 -30.35
CA GLN A 24 -16.81 -10.27 -30.42
C GLN A 24 -17.10 -10.95 -29.08
N ARG A 25 -18.03 -11.90 -29.09
CA ARG A 25 -18.26 -12.82 -27.97
C ARG A 25 -16.95 -13.49 -27.56
N GLY A 26 -16.68 -13.51 -26.26
CA GLY A 26 -15.43 -14.01 -25.70
C GLY A 26 -14.38 -12.94 -25.41
N SER A 27 -14.63 -11.68 -25.79
CA SER A 27 -13.74 -10.57 -25.44
C SER A 27 -13.64 -10.43 -23.92
N LEU A 28 -12.42 -10.22 -23.40
CA LEU A 28 -12.20 -10.05 -21.97
C LEU A 28 -12.13 -8.58 -21.58
N VAL A 29 -12.86 -8.21 -20.52
CA VAL A 29 -12.83 -6.86 -19.94
C VAL A 29 -12.42 -6.92 -18.48
N MET A 30 -11.61 -5.95 -18.05
CA MET A 30 -11.21 -5.81 -16.65
C MET A 30 -11.94 -4.65 -16.00
N ILE A 31 -12.75 -4.95 -14.98
CA ILE A 31 -13.44 -3.96 -14.16
C ILE A 31 -12.61 -3.71 -12.90
N ASN A 32 -12.47 -2.44 -12.52
CA ASN A 32 -11.66 -1.97 -11.38
C ASN A 32 -10.19 -2.43 -11.42
N LYS A 33 -9.68 -2.75 -12.62
CA LYS A 33 -8.33 -3.28 -12.84
C LYS A 33 -8.04 -4.57 -12.04
N CYS A 34 -9.06 -5.31 -11.60
CA CYS A 34 -8.88 -6.49 -10.76
C CYS A 34 -9.82 -7.66 -11.08
N LEU A 35 -11.01 -7.40 -11.61
CA LEU A 35 -12.00 -8.43 -11.94
C LEU A 35 -12.10 -8.60 -13.45
N THR A 36 -11.92 -9.82 -13.94
CA THR A 36 -12.01 -10.15 -15.36
C THR A 36 -13.37 -10.73 -15.70
N PHE A 37 -14.01 -10.19 -16.73
CA PHE A 37 -15.28 -10.67 -17.25
C PHE A 37 -15.16 -10.99 -18.74
N GLU A 38 -15.96 -11.93 -19.19
CA GLU A 38 -16.14 -12.27 -20.59
C GLU A 38 -17.39 -11.56 -21.11
N VAL A 39 -17.24 -10.88 -22.25
CA VAL A 39 -18.37 -10.27 -22.97
C VAL A 39 -19.12 -11.38 -23.70
N MET A 40 -20.39 -11.55 -23.33
CA MET A 40 -21.26 -12.56 -23.92
C MET A 40 -21.95 -12.02 -25.17
N GLU A 41 -22.58 -10.85 -25.04
CA GLU A 41 -23.31 -10.17 -26.09
C GLU A 41 -23.43 -8.67 -25.79
N MET A 42 -23.76 -7.89 -26.83
CA MET A 42 -23.97 -6.46 -26.71
C MET A 42 -25.25 -6.06 -27.45
N HIS A 43 -26.14 -5.35 -26.76
CA HIS A 43 -27.38 -4.84 -27.34
C HIS A 43 -27.38 -3.31 -27.31
N LYS A 44 -27.72 -2.69 -28.44
CA LYS A 44 -27.81 -1.23 -28.55
C LYS A 44 -29.26 -0.79 -28.38
N TYR A 45 -29.47 0.27 -27.61
CA TYR A 45 -30.78 0.87 -27.37
C TYR A 45 -30.74 2.37 -27.63
N SER A 46 -31.90 2.95 -27.91
CA SER A 46 -32.07 4.39 -28.16
C SER A 46 -31.98 5.23 -26.89
N SER A 47 -32.26 4.65 -25.71
CA SER A 47 -32.17 5.33 -24.43
C SER A 47 -31.92 4.36 -23.28
N PHE A 48 -31.46 4.88 -22.14
CA PHE A 48 -31.25 4.08 -20.93
C PHE A 48 -32.55 3.48 -20.38
N TYR A 49 -33.67 4.18 -20.56
CA TYR A 49 -34.99 3.69 -20.13
C TYR A 49 -35.44 2.45 -20.92
N GLU A 50 -35.24 2.46 -22.24
CA GLU A 50 -35.52 1.29 -23.09
C GLU A 50 -34.59 0.11 -22.77
N LEU A 51 -33.33 0.40 -22.47
CA LEU A 51 -32.37 -0.62 -21.99
C LEU A 51 -32.88 -1.27 -20.70
N LEU A 52 -33.27 -0.48 -19.68
CA LEU A 52 -33.76 -1.00 -18.40
C LEU A 52 -35.02 -1.85 -18.55
N LYS A 53 -35.92 -1.48 -19.47
CA LYS A 53 -37.13 -2.26 -19.77
C LYS A 53 -36.80 -3.61 -20.40
N ALA A 54 -35.81 -3.65 -21.29
CA ALA A 54 -35.42 -4.86 -22.01
C ALA A 54 -34.54 -5.79 -21.18
N GLU A 55 -33.59 -5.25 -20.41
CA GLU A 55 -32.47 -6.01 -19.81
C GLU A 55 -32.65 -6.38 -18.34
N SER A 56 -33.82 -6.08 -17.76
CA SER A 56 -34.12 -6.15 -16.31
C SER A 56 -33.33 -5.12 -15.48
N PRO A 57 -34.01 -4.24 -14.71
CA PRO A 57 -33.33 -3.26 -13.86
C PRO A 57 -32.38 -3.88 -12.84
N GLU A 58 -32.71 -5.05 -12.29
CA GLU A 58 -31.92 -5.74 -11.26
C GLU A 58 -30.56 -6.22 -11.80
N LYS A 59 -30.54 -6.68 -13.06
CA LYS A 59 -29.30 -7.13 -13.73
C LYS A 59 -28.36 -5.97 -14.04
N VAL A 60 -28.89 -4.76 -14.22
CA VAL A 60 -28.13 -3.52 -14.46
C VAL A 60 -27.73 -2.86 -13.14
N PHE A 61 -28.64 -2.80 -12.18
CA PHE A 61 -28.45 -2.23 -10.84
C PHE A 61 -29.03 -3.19 -9.79
N PRO A 62 -28.20 -4.02 -9.14
CA PRO A 62 -28.67 -4.93 -8.10
C PRO A 62 -29.51 -4.24 -7.02
N GLY A 63 -30.58 -4.90 -6.58
CA GLY A 63 -31.53 -4.35 -5.61
C GLY A 63 -32.56 -3.36 -6.19
N THR A 64 -32.56 -3.17 -7.51
CA THR A 64 -33.53 -2.31 -8.21
C THR A 64 -34.52 -3.15 -8.99
N ASN A 65 -35.83 -2.94 -8.77
CA ASN A 65 -36.86 -3.78 -9.39
C ASN A 65 -37.61 -3.09 -10.54
N THR A 66 -37.60 -1.76 -10.59
CA THR A 66 -38.34 -0.96 -11.57
C THR A 66 -37.42 -0.14 -12.46
N ALA A 67 -37.88 0.16 -13.68
CA ALA A 67 -37.13 1.01 -14.61
C ALA A 67 -37.02 2.45 -14.07
N GLU A 68 -38.03 2.91 -13.34
CA GLU A 68 -38.08 4.24 -12.73
C GLU A 68 -37.00 4.40 -11.65
N GLU A 69 -36.86 3.43 -10.74
CA GLU A 69 -35.77 3.39 -9.77
C GLU A 69 -34.40 3.27 -10.46
N GLY A 70 -34.30 2.45 -11.51
CA GLY A 70 -33.08 2.31 -12.30
C GLY A 70 -32.65 3.62 -12.94
N MET A 71 -33.61 4.41 -13.45
CA MET A 71 -33.34 5.75 -13.98
C MET A 71 -32.89 6.73 -12.89
N GLN A 72 -33.40 6.62 -11.66
CA GLN A 72 -32.91 7.42 -10.54
C GLN A 72 -31.46 7.08 -10.20
N MET A 73 -31.09 5.79 -10.24
CA MET A 73 -29.71 5.35 -10.04
C MET A 73 -28.79 5.86 -11.14
N PHE A 74 -29.22 5.76 -12.40
CA PHE A 74 -28.49 6.29 -13.56
C PHE A 74 -28.21 7.80 -13.44
N LYS A 75 -29.23 8.59 -13.08
CA LYS A 75 -29.09 10.05 -12.90
C LYS A 75 -28.11 10.46 -11.80
N LYS A 76 -27.83 9.60 -10.83
CA LYS A 76 -26.79 9.86 -9.82
C LYS A 76 -25.37 9.72 -10.39
N TRP A 77 -25.20 8.95 -11.47
CA TRP A 77 -23.90 8.58 -12.02
C TRP A 77 -23.59 9.22 -13.38
N CYS A 78 -24.60 9.74 -14.09
CA CYS A 78 -24.41 10.43 -15.36
C CYS A 78 -24.69 11.92 -15.26
N ASP A 79 -23.80 12.70 -15.86
CA ASP A 79 -24.02 14.13 -16.06
C ASP A 79 -25.05 14.33 -17.19
N VAL A 80 -26.00 15.25 -16.98
CA VAL A 80 -27.19 15.43 -17.86
C VAL A 80 -26.78 15.84 -19.28
N ASP A 81 -25.58 16.42 -19.43
CA ASP A 81 -25.02 16.84 -20.72
C ASP A 81 -24.44 15.68 -21.55
N GLN A 82 -24.11 14.53 -20.92
CA GLN A 82 -23.63 13.33 -21.62
C GLN A 82 -24.76 12.59 -22.33
N GLU A 83 -25.94 12.53 -21.69
CA GLU A 83 -27.13 11.89 -22.28
C GLU A 83 -27.63 12.64 -23.51
N LYS A 84 -27.54 13.97 -23.52
CA LYS A 84 -27.94 14.81 -24.68
C LYS A 84 -27.02 14.71 -25.89
N LYS A 85 -25.75 14.30 -25.69
CA LYS A 85 -24.75 14.20 -26.76
C LYS A 85 -24.68 12.80 -27.39
N ASN A 86 -25.14 11.78 -26.67
CA ASN A 86 -25.01 10.39 -27.09
C ASN A 86 -26.35 9.83 -27.57
N ASN A 87 -26.43 9.53 -28.87
CA ASN A 87 -27.67 9.05 -29.51
C ASN A 87 -27.97 7.56 -29.28
N SER A 88 -27.12 6.84 -28.54
CA SER A 88 -27.34 5.42 -28.25
C SER A 88 -26.63 4.98 -26.96
N VAL A 89 -27.25 4.02 -26.27
CA VAL A 89 -26.68 3.31 -25.13
C VAL A 89 -26.47 1.85 -25.49
N VAL A 90 -25.60 1.19 -24.76
CA VAL A 90 -25.29 -0.22 -24.95
C VAL A 90 -25.41 -0.98 -23.63
N ALA A 91 -26.07 -2.14 -23.71
CA ALA A 91 -26.05 -3.17 -22.67
C ALA A 91 -24.96 -4.17 -23.02
N ILE A 92 -23.97 -4.30 -22.15
CA ILE A 92 -22.87 -5.26 -22.28
C ILE A 92 -23.18 -6.41 -21.33
N HIS A 93 -23.51 -7.57 -21.86
CA HIS A 93 -23.72 -8.76 -21.05
C HIS A 93 -22.39 -9.37 -20.68
N LEU A 94 -22.18 -9.57 -19.39
CA LEU A 94 -20.92 -9.99 -18.80
C LEU A 94 -21.11 -11.27 -18.01
N SER A 95 -20.22 -12.23 -18.24
CA SER A 95 -20.03 -13.39 -17.38
C SER A 95 -18.71 -13.27 -16.64
N LYS A 96 -18.68 -13.63 -15.35
CA LYS A 96 -17.44 -13.63 -14.58
C LYS A 96 -16.50 -14.69 -15.16
N SER A 97 -15.30 -14.28 -15.56
CA SER A 97 -14.31 -15.23 -16.11
C SER A 97 -13.87 -16.23 -15.04
N VAL A 98 -13.67 -17.49 -15.44
CA VAL A 98 -13.08 -18.52 -14.57
C VAL A 98 -11.62 -18.18 -14.24
N SER A 99 -10.93 -17.52 -15.18
CA SER A 99 -9.55 -17.07 -15.01
C SER A 99 -9.52 -15.66 -14.43
N GLN A 100 -9.30 -15.55 -13.11
CA GLN A 100 -9.16 -14.27 -12.43
C GLN A 100 -7.68 -13.96 -12.14
N PRO A 101 -7.22 -12.71 -12.29
CA PRO A 101 -5.86 -12.31 -11.93
C PRO A 101 -5.48 -12.66 -10.48
N CYS A 102 -6.46 -12.63 -9.55
CA CYS A 102 -6.23 -13.00 -8.16
C CYS A 102 -5.87 -14.49 -7.99
N VAL A 103 -6.34 -15.37 -8.87
CA VAL A 103 -5.99 -16.80 -8.85
C VAL A 103 -4.54 -16.96 -9.26
N ALA A 104 -4.12 -16.33 -10.37
CA ALA A 104 -2.73 -16.33 -10.80
C ALA A 104 -1.81 -15.74 -9.73
N LEU A 105 -2.20 -14.60 -9.13
CA LEU A 105 -1.46 -13.98 -8.03
C LEU A 105 -1.34 -14.91 -6.82
N SER A 106 -2.42 -15.60 -6.43
CA SER A 106 -2.42 -16.56 -5.33
C SER A 106 -1.45 -17.71 -5.59
N HIS A 107 -1.41 -18.26 -6.81
CA HIS A 107 -0.44 -19.28 -7.20
C HIS A 107 1.00 -18.76 -7.14
N ILE A 108 1.26 -17.54 -7.62
CA ILE A 108 2.58 -16.91 -7.56
C ILE A 108 3.01 -16.74 -6.10
N LEU A 109 2.16 -16.17 -5.25
CA LEU A 109 2.46 -15.96 -3.82
C LEU A 109 2.69 -17.29 -3.09
N SER A 110 1.89 -18.31 -3.41
CA SER A 110 2.05 -19.65 -2.86
C SER A 110 3.37 -20.29 -3.27
N GLY A 111 3.75 -20.16 -4.56
CA GLY A 111 5.01 -20.67 -5.10
C GLY A 111 6.25 -19.95 -4.55
N LEU A 112 6.14 -18.65 -4.29
CA LEU A 112 7.22 -17.86 -3.68
C LEU A 112 7.49 -18.27 -2.23
N SER A 113 6.49 -18.80 -1.52
CA SER A 113 6.50 -18.99 -0.06
C SER A 113 6.77 -17.68 0.70
N TYR A 114 6.83 -17.76 2.04
CA TYR A 114 7.19 -16.59 2.85
C TYR A 114 8.58 -16.04 2.50
N ALA A 115 9.56 -16.93 2.29
CA ALA A 115 10.93 -16.51 2.01
C ALA A 115 11.06 -15.71 0.71
N GLY A 116 10.35 -16.12 -0.35
CA GLY A 116 10.31 -15.41 -1.62
C GLY A 116 9.61 -14.07 -1.51
N VAL A 117 8.46 -14.02 -0.82
CA VAL A 117 7.75 -12.75 -0.56
C VAL A 117 8.63 -11.77 0.23
N GLN A 118 9.29 -12.24 1.28
CA GLN A 118 10.23 -11.43 2.07
C GLN A 118 11.40 -10.92 1.22
N SER A 119 11.94 -11.76 0.34
CA SER A 119 13.03 -11.38 -0.58
C SER A 119 12.59 -10.29 -1.56
N LEU A 120 11.38 -10.39 -2.12
CA LEU A 120 10.79 -9.36 -2.98
C LEU A 120 10.55 -8.03 -2.25
N LEU A 121 10.28 -8.09 -0.95
CA LEU A 121 10.16 -6.91 -0.09
C LEU A 121 11.50 -6.35 0.39
N GLY A 122 12.63 -6.94 -0.05
CA GLY A 122 13.99 -6.49 0.27
C GLY A 122 14.51 -6.97 1.62
N LEU A 123 13.83 -7.91 2.29
CA LEU A 123 14.35 -8.51 3.52
C LEU A 123 15.49 -9.47 3.21
N SER A 124 16.57 -9.31 3.97
CA SER A 124 17.68 -10.26 4.01
C SER A 124 17.35 -11.47 4.86
N HIS A 125 17.96 -12.60 4.52
CA HIS A 125 17.83 -13.86 5.25
C HIS A 125 19.16 -14.25 5.86
N THR A 126 19.26 -14.15 7.18
CA THR A 126 20.47 -14.51 7.94
C THR A 126 20.10 -15.46 9.09
N ILE A 127 21.10 -16.02 9.75
CA ILE A 127 20.87 -16.77 11.00
C ILE A 127 20.14 -15.85 11.99
N GLY A 128 19.03 -16.34 12.55
CA GLY A 128 18.16 -15.59 13.46
C GLY A 128 17.06 -14.77 12.79
N SER A 129 16.97 -14.74 11.45
CA SER A 129 15.83 -14.15 10.72
C SER A 129 14.52 -14.86 11.05
N ILE A 130 13.43 -14.08 11.09
CA ILE A 130 12.08 -14.60 11.37
C ILE A 130 11.38 -14.97 10.06
N PRO A 131 11.07 -16.26 9.81
CA PRO A 131 10.70 -16.77 8.49
C PRO A 131 9.30 -16.35 7.98
N HIS A 132 8.47 -15.72 8.81
CA HIS A 132 7.09 -15.34 8.44
C HIS A 132 6.78 -13.86 8.71
N ALA A 133 7.82 -13.05 8.97
CA ALA A 133 7.64 -11.65 9.32
C ALA A 133 7.68 -10.75 8.08
N LEU A 134 6.81 -9.75 8.03
CA LEU A 134 6.80 -8.72 6.98
C LEU A 134 7.34 -7.41 7.53
N PRO A 135 8.04 -6.59 6.72
CA PRO A 135 8.55 -5.31 7.18
C PRO A 135 7.37 -4.41 7.63
N PRO A 136 7.51 -3.68 8.76
CA PRO A 136 6.49 -2.75 9.20
C PRO A 136 6.25 -1.64 8.16
N PRO A 137 5.03 -1.10 8.06
CA PRO A 137 4.77 0.05 7.20
C PRO A 137 5.66 1.24 7.57
N ARG A 138 6.19 1.96 6.57
CA ARG A 138 7.01 3.16 6.78
C ARG A 138 6.33 4.18 7.70
N SER A 139 5.02 4.35 7.58
CA SER A 139 4.23 5.24 8.44
C SER A 139 4.32 4.87 9.93
N VAL A 140 4.31 3.57 10.25
CA VAL A 140 4.43 3.08 11.64
C VAL A 140 5.84 3.36 12.18
N LEU A 141 6.88 3.11 11.38
CA LEU A 141 8.28 3.38 11.75
C LEU A 141 8.51 4.87 12.05
N LEU A 142 8.01 5.76 11.18
CA LEU A 142 8.12 7.21 11.34
C LEU A 142 7.29 7.72 12.53
N SER A 143 6.10 7.16 12.72
CA SER A 143 5.22 7.52 13.84
C SER A 143 5.89 7.20 15.18
N SER A 144 6.38 5.98 15.36
CA SER A 144 7.03 5.56 16.61
C SER A 144 8.34 6.31 16.87
N PHE A 145 9.09 6.64 15.82
CA PHE A 145 10.30 7.47 15.90
C PHE A 145 9.99 8.88 16.41
N MET A 146 8.84 9.45 16.03
CA MET A 146 8.42 10.81 16.40
C MET A 146 7.62 10.92 17.69
N LEU A 147 7.33 9.80 18.36
CA LEU A 147 6.68 9.83 19.66
C LEU A 147 7.49 10.68 20.66
N PRO A 148 6.83 11.49 21.53
CA PRO A 148 7.52 12.25 22.56
C PRO A 148 8.27 11.33 23.54
N TYR A 149 9.54 11.62 23.82
CA TYR A 149 10.38 10.79 24.69
C TYR A 149 9.99 10.87 26.17
N LYS A 150 9.56 12.05 26.64
CA LYS A 150 9.11 12.30 28.02
C LYS A 150 7.85 13.17 28.04
N PRO A 151 6.70 12.63 27.60
CA PRO A 151 5.47 13.41 27.39
C PRO A 151 4.93 14.06 28.67
N LYS A 152 5.30 13.53 29.84
CA LYS A 152 4.87 14.05 31.14
C LYS A 152 5.63 15.31 31.58
N ILE A 153 6.74 15.67 30.92
CA ILE A 153 7.52 16.86 31.25
C ILE A 153 7.01 18.04 30.43
N LYS A 154 6.43 19.03 31.11
CA LYS A 154 5.88 20.24 30.48
C LYS A 154 6.98 20.99 29.71
N GLY A 155 6.72 21.29 28.44
CA GLY A 155 7.65 21.99 27.56
C GLY A 155 8.66 21.11 26.83
N CYS A 156 8.82 19.83 27.20
CA CYS A 156 9.66 18.90 26.46
C CYS A 156 8.88 18.33 25.26
N ARG A 157 9.34 18.61 24.05
CA ARG A 157 8.74 18.12 22.80
C ARG A 157 9.68 17.22 22.01
N LEU A 158 10.85 16.91 22.58
CA LEU A 158 11.85 16.04 21.98
C LEU A 158 11.29 14.63 21.71
N SER A 159 11.48 14.14 20.50
CA SER A 159 11.06 12.80 20.10
C SER A 159 12.04 11.71 20.56
N HIS A 160 11.60 10.45 20.54
CA HIS A 160 12.48 9.30 20.72
C HIS A 160 13.66 9.31 19.73
N GLY A 161 13.38 9.66 18.47
CA GLY A 161 14.38 9.78 17.41
C GLY A 161 15.43 10.85 17.68
N ALA A 162 15.01 12.06 18.02
CA ALA A 162 15.93 13.16 18.32
C ALA A 162 16.75 12.89 19.59
N ARG A 163 16.14 12.27 20.60
CA ARG A 163 16.87 11.84 21.81
C ARG A 163 17.93 10.79 21.49
N ALA A 164 17.63 9.85 20.59
CA ALA A 164 18.60 8.86 20.16
C ALA A 164 19.73 9.53 19.38
N LEU A 165 19.40 10.36 18.38
CA LEU A 165 20.39 11.07 17.57
C LEU A 165 21.37 11.87 18.43
N SER A 166 20.87 12.55 19.48
CA SER A 166 21.73 13.30 20.41
C SER A 166 22.81 12.44 21.08
N LYS A 167 22.56 11.14 21.29
CA LYS A 167 23.56 10.24 21.88
C LYS A 167 24.64 9.82 20.88
N HIS A 168 24.31 9.84 19.59
CA HIS A 168 25.20 9.38 18.51
C HIS A 168 26.09 10.52 18.00
N VAL A 169 25.55 11.75 17.90
CA VAL A 169 26.35 12.95 17.57
C VAL A 169 27.53 13.13 18.54
N ASP A 170 27.34 12.87 19.84
CA ASP A 170 28.41 12.97 20.84
C ASP A 170 29.45 11.83 20.76
N ARG A 171 29.18 10.77 19.99
CA ARG A 171 30.01 9.55 19.90
C ARG A 171 30.75 9.40 18.57
N SER A 172 30.38 10.21 17.57
CA SER A 172 30.89 10.12 16.21
C SER A 172 31.75 11.33 15.87
N SER A 173 33.04 11.12 15.64
CA SER A 173 33.97 12.17 15.24
C SER A 173 33.93 12.47 13.73
N ASP A 174 33.32 11.58 12.94
CA ASP A 174 33.25 11.66 11.47
C ASP A 174 32.18 12.64 10.93
N GLY A 175 31.35 13.19 11.81
CA GLY A 175 30.27 14.12 11.46
C GLY A 175 29.08 13.48 10.73
N PHE A 176 29.01 12.15 10.62
CA PHE A 176 27.95 11.45 9.87
C PHE A 176 26.54 11.81 10.36
N TRP A 177 26.35 11.90 11.67
CA TRP A 177 25.07 12.21 12.31
C TRP A 177 24.67 13.71 12.26
N GLY A 178 25.55 14.56 11.71
CA GLY A 178 25.36 16.00 11.65
C GLY A 178 25.56 16.70 13.00
N VAL A 179 25.16 17.99 13.06
CA VAL A 179 25.30 18.83 14.25
C VAL A 179 23.93 19.06 14.88
N LEU A 180 23.75 18.59 16.11
CA LEU A 180 22.49 18.75 16.83
C LEU A 180 22.48 20.05 17.65
N SER A 181 21.79 21.07 17.15
CA SER A 181 21.66 22.38 17.83
C SER A 181 20.22 22.91 17.76
N GLY A 182 19.95 24.02 18.45
CA GLY A 182 18.63 24.67 18.43
C GLY A 182 17.58 24.06 19.36
N SER A 183 16.32 24.35 19.03
CA SER A 183 15.14 23.96 19.83
C SER A 183 14.81 22.47 19.69
N ASP A 184 13.92 21.95 20.54
CA ASP A 184 13.40 20.57 20.38
C ASP A 184 12.78 20.35 18.98
N SER A 185 12.17 21.39 18.40
CA SER A 185 11.62 21.31 17.04
C SER A 185 12.71 21.16 15.98
N ASP A 186 13.82 21.91 16.12
CA ASP A 186 14.95 21.82 15.18
C ASP A 186 15.62 20.44 15.26
N LYS A 187 15.81 19.93 16.47
CA LYS A 187 16.37 18.60 16.73
C LYS A 187 15.49 17.48 16.17
N ASN A 188 14.17 17.61 16.35
CA ASN A 188 13.20 16.68 15.80
C ASN A 188 13.19 16.70 14.26
N ARG A 189 13.31 17.88 13.64
CA ARG A 189 13.43 18.00 12.18
C ARG A 189 14.69 17.31 11.67
N LEU A 190 15.85 17.60 12.25
CA LEU A 190 17.10 16.94 11.85
C LEU A 190 17.01 15.41 12.00
N ALA A 191 16.46 14.93 13.10
CA ALA A 191 16.27 13.50 13.31
C ALA A 191 15.34 12.87 12.25
N MET A 192 14.29 13.59 11.86
CA MET A 192 13.40 13.18 10.77
C MET A 192 14.12 13.13 9.41
N ASP A 193 14.97 14.11 9.13
CA ASP A 193 15.76 14.13 7.89
C ASP A 193 16.73 12.93 7.82
N VAL A 194 17.41 12.63 8.94
CA VAL A 194 18.31 11.48 9.07
C VAL A 194 17.56 10.16 8.85
N ILE A 195 16.42 9.95 9.53
CA ILE A 195 15.70 8.67 9.41
C ILE A 195 15.06 8.49 8.02
N ASN A 196 14.59 9.57 7.40
CA ASN A 196 14.10 9.52 6.01
C ASN A 196 15.22 9.20 5.03
N SER A 197 16.42 9.74 5.25
CA SER A 197 17.62 9.37 4.47
C SER A 197 17.91 7.87 4.60
N PHE A 198 17.87 7.32 5.81
CA PHE A 198 18.11 5.88 6.05
C PHE A 198 17.06 5.01 5.36
N ILE A 199 15.78 5.37 5.44
CA ILE A 199 14.70 4.63 4.78
C ILE A 199 14.82 4.70 3.26
N GLY A 200 15.21 5.87 2.72
CA GLY A 200 15.38 6.09 1.28
C GLY A 200 16.62 5.44 0.68
N GLN A 201 17.71 5.33 1.46
CA GLN A 201 19.00 4.76 1.04
C GLN A 201 19.26 3.36 1.62
N CYS A 202 18.22 2.74 2.19
CA CYS A 202 18.33 1.42 2.80
C CYS A 202 18.83 0.39 1.77
N CYS A 203 20.01 -0.17 2.01
CA CYS A 203 20.59 -1.24 1.20
C CYS A 203 20.47 -2.61 1.86
N TRP A 204 20.07 -2.64 3.13
CA TRP A 204 19.90 -3.86 3.89
C TRP A 204 18.81 -3.68 4.94
N MET A 205 17.87 -4.62 5.00
CA MET A 205 16.89 -4.70 6.08
C MET A 205 16.62 -6.14 6.47
N ASN A 206 16.25 -6.37 7.73
CA ASN A 206 15.93 -7.69 8.23
C ASN A 206 15.00 -7.62 9.45
N ILE A 207 14.28 -8.71 9.71
CA ILE A 207 13.56 -8.96 10.95
C ILE A 207 14.19 -10.18 11.60
N HIS A 208 14.86 -9.98 12.73
CA HIS A 208 15.63 -11.03 13.39
C HIS A 208 15.69 -10.85 14.91
N ILE A 209 16.19 -11.85 15.61
CA ILE A 209 16.34 -11.83 17.07
C ILE A 209 17.71 -11.24 17.45
N VAL A 210 17.71 -10.20 18.29
CA VAL A 210 18.93 -9.56 18.84
C VAL A 210 18.85 -9.52 20.37
N PRO A 211 19.75 -10.19 21.11
CA PRO A 211 19.89 -9.98 22.55
C PRO A 211 20.39 -8.55 22.89
N PRO A 212 19.90 -7.90 23.95
CA PRO A 212 18.83 -8.32 24.86
C PRO A 212 17.41 -7.90 24.39
N HIS A 213 17.26 -7.39 23.16
CA HIS A 213 16.03 -6.76 22.67
C HIS A 213 14.95 -7.74 22.17
N GLY A 214 15.31 -8.99 21.85
CA GLY A 214 14.39 -9.97 21.27
C GLY A 214 14.18 -9.72 19.76
N GLU A 215 12.95 -9.87 19.29
CA GLU A 215 12.61 -9.71 17.87
C GLU A 215 12.58 -8.22 17.45
N VAL A 216 13.39 -7.86 16.46
CA VAL A 216 13.55 -6.47 16.01
C VAL A 216 13.47 -6.36 14.49
N PHE A 217 13.03 -5.19 14.03
CA PHE A 217 13.20 -4.77 12.64
C PHE A 217 14.38 -3.81 12.54
N GLU A 218 15.28 -4.07 11.58
CA GLU A 218 16.50 -3.31 11.40
C GLU A 218 16.69 -2.90 9.94
N ILE A 219 17.16 -1.67 9.74
CA ILE A 219 17.62 -1.18 8.44
C ILE A 219 19.06 -0.68 8.56
N ARG A 220 19.82 -0.81 7.48
CA ARG A 220 21.17 -0.25 7.34
C ARG A 220 21.38 0.40 5.97
N VAL A 221 22.22 1.42 5.98
CA VAL A 221 22.79 2.04 4.78
C VAL A 221 24.16 1.46 4.47
N VAL A 222 24.71 1.77 3.29
CA VAL A 222 25.93 1.13 2.78
C VAL A 222 27.16 1.35 3.67
N GLN A 223 27.20 2.47 4.39
CA GLN A 223 28.26 2.79 5.35
C GLN A 223 28.17 1.98 6.66
N GLY A 224 27.13 1.17 6.83
CA GLY A 224 26.92 0.32 8.00
C GLY A 224 26.09 0.94 9.11
N TYR A 225 25.87 2.27 9.10
CA TYR A 225 24.94 2.92 10.03
C TYR A 225 23.51 2.41 9.83
N GLY A 226 22.69 2.45 10.87
CA GLY A 226 21.34 1.90 10.80
C GLY A 226 20.39 2.36 11.88
N ALA A 227 19.18 1.83 11.83
CA ALA A 227 18.11 2.13 12.76
C ALA A 227 17.33 0.86 13.09
N ARG A 228 16.86 0.77 14.34
CA ARG A 228 16.19 -0.41 14.88
C ARG A 228 14.88 -0.08 15.56
N TRP A 229 13.89 -0.92 15.34
CA TRP A 229 12.58 -0.90 15.99
C TRP A 229 12.24 -2.28 16.57
N SER A 230 11.20 -2.34 17.38
CA SER A 230 10.48 -3.60 17.64
C SER A 230 10.04 -4.23 16.32
N ARG A 231 9.83 -5.55 16.31
CA ARG A 231 9.38 -6.31 15.12
C ARG A 231 8.21 -5.67 14.37
N ASP A 232 7.24 -5.13 15.10
CA ASP A 232 6.03 -4.50 14.55
C ASP A 232 6.20 -3.01 14.18
N GLY A 233 7.38 -2.45 14.42
CA GLY A 233 7.71 -1.05 14.15
C GLY A 233 7.13 -0.05 15.15
N THR A 234 6.34 -0.48 16.14
CA THR A 234 5.60 0.43 17.04
C THR A 234 6.48 1.10 18.09
N LYS A 235 7.70 0.60 18.29
CA LYS A 235 8.68 1.18 19.23
C LYS A 235 10.03 1.35 18.55
N PHE A 236 10.49 2.60 18.49
CA PHE A 236 11.88 2.88 18.11
C PHE A 236 12.84 2.48 19.24
N ILE A 237 13.85 1.68 18.90
CA ILE A 237 14.84 1.17 19.85
C ILE A 237 16.09 2.06 19.85
N GLY A 238 16.60 2.42 18.67
CA GLY A 238 17.75 3.31 18.55
C GLY A 238 18.42 3.26 17.19
N PHE A 239 19.42 4.15 17.02
CA PHE A 239 20.34 4.11 15.90
C PHE A 239 21.45 3.08 16.14
N LEU A 240 22.13 2.71 15.06
CA LEU A 240 23.16 1.69 15.01
C LEU A 240 24.41 2.26 14.34
N GLU A 241 25.55 1.99 14.94
CA GLU A 241 26.86 2.30 14.35
C GLU A 241 27.29 1.20 13.38
N PRO A 242 28.27 1.47 12.50
CA PRO A 242 28.89 0.48 11.65
C PRO A 242 29.51 -0.63 12.49
N TYR A 243 29.61 -1.83 11.90
CA TYR A 243 30.30 -2.92 12.56
C TYR A 243 31.78 -2.58 12.72
N SER A 244 32.26 -2.59 13.96
CA SER A 244 33.68 -2.44 14.29
C SER A 244 34.09 -3.57 15.21
N LYS A 245 35.32 -4.07 15.01
CA LYS A 245 35.93 -5.05 15.91
C LYS A 245 36.03 -4.41 17.30
N ASP A 246 35.48 -5.07 18.32
CA ASP A 246 35.43 -4.60 19.71
C ASP A 246 34.60 -3.33 19.96
N GLY A 247 33.71 -2.94 19.03
CA GLY A 247 32.86 -1.74 19.19
C GLY A 247 32.04 -1.70 20.47
N HIS A 248 31.55 -2.86 20.92
CA HIS A 248 30.88 -2.98 22.22
C HIS A 248 31.78 -2.56 23.40
N SER A 249 33.04 -2.99 23.40
CA SER A 249 34.03 -2.68 24.44
C SER A 249 34.43 -1.20 24.46
N MET A 250 34.26 -0.50 23.33
CA MET A 250 34.56 0.93 23.16
C MET A 250 33.31 1.82 23.28
N ALA A 251 32.17 1.25 23.68
CA ALA A 251 30.86 1.92 23.67
C ALA A 251 30.48 2.54 22.32
N TRP A 252 31.00 1.96 21.23
CA TRP A 252 30.83 2.39 19.85
C TRP A 252 31.25 3.83 19.59
N LYS A 253 32.26 4.31 20.31
CA LYS A 253 32.93 5.58 20.01
C LYS A 253 33.88 5.39 18.84
N HIS A 254 33.80 6.28 17.86
CA HIS A 254 34.73 6.36 16.72
C HIS A 254 34.85 7.80 16.25
#